data_AF-A0A358N8L4-F1
#
_entry.id   AF-A0A358N8L4-F1
#
_cell.length_a   1.000
_cell.length_b   1.000
_cell.length_c   1.000
_cell.angle_alpha   90.00
_cell.angle_beta   90.00
_cell.angle_gamma   90.00
#
_symmetry.space_group_name_H-M   'P 1'
#
loop_
_entity.id
_entity.type
_entity.pdbx_description
1 polymer ?
#
loop_
_entity_poly.entity_id
_entity_poly.type
_entity_poly.pdbx_seq_one_letter_code
_entity_poly.pdbx_strand_id
1 'polypeptide(L)'
;MDQAPLWADPRLTYTVAALAVLLLLAAIWLFGRKKRQGRQAGVICLSISIALHLALIIMVPKLPMFEGHATARRDSATSTTETVTAFQFFDPDAEFSSDGEEIESPISPLPLSNLMDLVDPPGTQATTVKNTIAEDNDASADSMENLTAAESTPESDPSPSELLETMAVESLIPELLTAEAIPASTDKKLAAESVAASMTSQLDSLLESAFSTNEPTTPPIPATPSVATAQTNATPSNEATPRRTAPQTPSQLASAKTSPLVASSKPTQNDFANRNGDAKITALAQTGGSEETEAAVASALRFLAQTQQANGSWNPQTTGAGVERAPLGVNRHGAGGRSETAITGLALLAMIGAGNTHQQGPYAEHVYRGLAFLINSQSRMSQNMGSLAGPSTSVYSATYSHGIAALAMCEAAAITQDASALVSAKRAMAYTSQIQIPATGGWRYTRYDRDGDLSQLGWQAMVLDAGHRAKIPINPQAVNGIQRFLRSVRAGRGGLASYRPREVPTRTMTAEALATRLLIGETVPKSEIAEAERFLMQQLPGIGTDNYYYWYYATLALHQLQDEAWRQWNGALQRRLLSTQQPDGRWSSNTVWGGYGGEIYTTSMAALCLETYYRHAIRHNKARIATRRATQNFQR
;
A
#
# COMPACT_ATOMS: atom_id res chain seq x y z
N MET A 1 43.07 35.29 20.15
CA MET A 1 41.80 35.61 20.86
C MET A 1 40.84 36.07 19.80
N ASP A 2 40.19 35.11 19.14
CA ASP A 2 39.31 35.44 18.03
C ASP A 2 37.95 35.81 18.62
N GLN A 3 37.54 37.06 18.44
CA GLN A 3 36.22 37.49 18.85
C GLN A 3 35.20 36.77 17.97
N ALA A 4 34.35 35.95 18.59
CA ALA A 4 33.23 35.34 17.89
C ALA A 4 32.43 36.45 17.19
N PRO A 5 32.07 36.28 15.89
CA PRO A 5 31.36 37.32 15.18
C PRO A 5 30.04 37.62 15.90
N LEU A 6 29.71 38.90 16.05
CA LEU A 6 28.59 39.39 16.88
C LEU A 6 27.26 38.65 16.62
N TRP A 7 27.10 38.16 15.40
CA TRP A 7 25.92 37.47 14.87
C TRP A 7 25.85 35.96 15.16
N ALA A 8 26.85 35.39 15.83
CA ALA A 8 26.86 33.98 16.24
C ALA A 8 25.96 33.69 17.46
N ASP A 9 25.52 34.71 18.21
CA ASP A 9 24.54 34.52 19.29
C ASP A 9 23.12 34.37 18.71
N PRO A 10 22.46 33.20 18.87
CA PRO A 10 21.08 33.01 18.41
C PRO A 10 20.10 34.03 19.00
N ARG A 11 20.37 34.52 20.23
CA ARG A 11 19.51 35.52 20.89
C ARG A 11 19.55 36.86 20.15
N LEU A 12 20.70 37.25 19.59
CA LEU A 12 20.80 38.44 18.75
C LEU A 12 20.06 38.23 17.42
N THR A 13 20.21 37.06 16.79
CA THR A 13 19.49 36.73 15.54
C THR A 13 17.97 36.75 15.73
N TYR A 14 17.45 36.12 16.79
CA TYR A 14 16.01 36.09 17.08
C TYR A 14 15.45 37.46 17.50
N THR A 15 16.20 38.28 18.24
CA THR A 15 15.75 39.65 18.57
C THR A 15 15.72 40.56 17.35
N VAL A 16 16.68 40.43 16.42
CA VAL A 16 16.66 41.17 15.15
C VAL A 16 15.50 40.72 14.24
N ALA A 17 15.21 39.41 14.18
CA ALA A 17 14.04 38.90 13.46
C ALA A 17 12.72 39.40 14.04
N ALA A 18 12.57 39.38 15.38
CA ALA A 18 11.39 39.92 16.06
C ALA A 18 11.22 41.43 15.81
N LEU A 19 12.31 42.22 15.84
CA LEU A 19 12.29 43.65 15.54
C LEU A 19 11.85 43.92 14.09
N ALA A 20 12.34 43.12 13.13
CA ALA A 20 12.00 43.26 11.72
C ALA A 20 10.50 43.02 11.45
N VAL A 21 9.90 42.03 12.12
CA VAL A 21 8.45 41.74 12.06
C VAL A 21 7.64 42.84 12.75
N LEU A 22 8.06 43.32 13.93
CA LEU A 22 7.38 44.42 14.62
C LEU A 22 7.38 45.71 13.80
N LEU A 23 8.48 46.04 13.12
CA LEU A 23 8.56 47.20 12.22
C LEU A 23 7.67 47.03 10.97
N LEU A 24 7.52 45.82 10.44
CA LEU A 24 6.60 45.54 9.34
C LEU A 24 5.14 45.75 9.76
N LEU A 25 4.74 45.24 10.93
CA LEU A 25 3.40 45.43 11.49
C LEU A 25 3.12 46.91 11.79
N ALA A 26 4.11 47.64 12.33
CA ALA A 26 4.01 49.08 12.55
C ALA A 26 3.85 49.85 11.23
N ALA A 27 4.58 49.49 10.18
CA ALA A 27 4.43 50.08 8.85
C ALA A 27 3.03 49.85 8.28
N ILE A 28 2.54 48.60 8.28
CA ILE A 28 1.19 48.23 7.83
C ILE A 28 0.12 49.06 8.57
N TRP A 29 0.23 49.19 9.89
CA TRP A 29 -0.69 49.97 10.71
C TRP A 29 -0.61 51.48 10.44
N LEU A 30 0.59 52.04 10.23
CA LEU A 30 0.76 53.45 9.85
C LEU A 30 0.18 53.76 8.45
N PHE A 31 0.32 52.84 7.49
CA PHE A 31 -0.30 53.00 6.16
C PHE A 31 -1.82 52.80 6.17
N GLY A 32 -2.36 52.00 7.10
CA GLY A 32 -3.80 51.81 7.29
C GLY A 32 -4.55 53.00 7.92
N ARG A 33 -3.85 54.02 8.42
CA ARG A 33 -4.48 55.21 9.04
C ARG A 33 -5.02 56.18 7.99
N LYS A 34 -6.28 56.62 8.18
CA LYS A 34 -6.98 57.57 7.27
C LYS A 34 -6.39 58.99 7.23
N LYS A 35 -5.67 59.44 8.27
CA LYS A 35 -4.99 60.75 8.28
C LYS A 35 -3.60 60.64 7.66
N ARG A 36 -3.24 61.55 6.74
CA ARG A 36 -1.98 61.50 5.96
C ARG A 36 -0.70 61.79 6.77
N GLN A 37 -0.80 62.41 7.94
CA GLN A 37 0.36 62.64 8.82
C GLN A 37 0.88 61.31 9.39
N GLY A 38 2.19 61.07 9.26
CA GLY A 38 2.85 59.82 9.67
C GLY A 38 3.27 58.89 8.52
N ARG A 39 2.89 59.15 7.27
CA ARG A 39 3.30 58.32 6.12
C ARG A 39 4.81 58.26 5.90
N GLN A 40 5.56 59.34 6.18
CA GLN A 40 7.03 59.32 6.13
C GLN A 40 7.62 58.35 7.16
N ALA A 41 7.09 58.30 8.39
CA ALA A 41 7.49 57.31 9.39
C ALA A 41 7.15 55.87 8.93
N GLY A 42 5.99 55.67 8.29
CA GLY A 42 5.62 54.39 7.69
C GLY A 42 6.60 53.91 6.60
N VAL A 43 7.06 54.82 5.72
CA VAL A 43 8.10 54.53 4.73
C VAL A 43 9.43 54.16 5.41
N ILE A 44 9.86 54.92 6.43
CA ILE A 44 11.10 54.64 7.17
C ILE A 44 11.04 53.26 7.86
N CYS A 45 9.95 52.93 8.55
CA CYS A 45 9.75 51.61 9.17
C CYS A 45 9.77 50.47 8.13
N LEU A 46 9.15 50.68 6.96
CA LEU A 46 9.15 49.70 5.87
C LEU A 46 10.56 49.49 5.29
N SER A 47 11.30 50.56 5.01
CA SER A 47 12.67 50.48 4.50
C SER A 47 13.62 49.79 5.48
N ILE A 48 13.52 50.09 6.79
CA ILE A 48 14.33 49.41 7.82
C ILE A 48 13.93 47.93 7.93
N SER A 49 12.64 47.61 7.91
CA SER A 49 12.18 46.21 7.94
C SER A 49 12.70 45.42 6.73
N ILE A 50 12.64 45.97 5.52
CA ILE A 50 13.19 45.33 4.31
C ILE A 50 14.70 45.10 4.45
N ALA A 51 15.46 46.10 4.91
CA ALA A 51 16.90 45.96 5.11
C ALA A 51 17.26 44.86 6.13
N LEU A 52 16.52 44.77 7.25
CA LEU A 52 16.73 43.72 8.25
C LEU A 52 16.38 42.32 7.72
N HIS A 53 15.29 42.16 6.95
CA HIS A 53 14.97 40.88 6.31
C HIS A 53 16.01 40.49 5.26
N LEU A 54 16.53 41.44 4.48
CA LEU A 54 17.60 41.17 3.51
C LEU A 54 18.90 40.73 4.21
N ALA A 55 19.26 41.38 5.32
CA ALA A 55 20.40 40.99 6.13
C ALA A 55 20.25 39.57 6.70
N LEU A 56 19.07 39.20 7.20
CA LEU A 56 18.78 37.84 7.66
C LEU A 56 18.89 36.81 6.52
N ILE A 57 18.34 37.08 5.33
CA ILE A 57 18.42 36.18 4.18
C ILE A 57 19.88 35.94 3.74
N ILE A 58 20.74 36.95 3.82
CA ILE A 58 22.16 36.85 3.44
C ILE A 58 23.02 36.19 4.53
N MET A 59 22.70 36.41 5.81
CA MET A 59 23.57 36.01 6.93
C MET A 59 23.14 34.71 7.63
N VAL A 60 21.86 34.35 7.65
CA VAL A 60 21.39 33.08 8.25
C VAL A 60 22.02 31.84 7.57
N PRO A 61 22.19 31.78 6.23
CA PRO A 61 22.92 30.68 5.58
C PRO A 61 24.41 30.58 5.94
N LYS A 62 24.97 31.59 6.63
CA LYS A 62 26.37 31.62 7.09
C LYS A 62 26.53 31.33 8.59
N LEU A 63 25.46 30.97 9.29
CA LEU A 63 25.53 30.52 10.68
C LEU A 63 26.04 29.06 10.73
N PRO A 64 27.01 28.72 11.59
CA PRO A 64 27.59 27.38 11.67
C PRO A 64 26.62 26.31 12.22
N MET A 65 25.36 26.67 12.51
CA MET A 65 24.32 25.74 12.96
C MET A 65 23.76 24.83 11.85
N PHE A 66 24.19 25.01 10.59
CA PHE A 66 23.83 24.13 9.47
C PHE A 66 24.84 22.98 9.21
N GLU A 67 25.98 22.97 9.91
CA GLU A 67 26.90 21.82 9.92
C GLU A 67 26.65 20.97 11.17
N GLY A 68 25.83 19.92 10.99
CA GLY A 68 25.43 19.00 12.06
C GLY A 68 26.59 18.16 12.61
N HIS A 69 27.39 18.75 13.50
CA HIS A 69 28.41 18.02 14.25
C HIS A 69 27.75 17.15 15.32
N ALA A 70 27.81 15.83 15.10
CA ALA A 70 27.43 14.85 16.12
C ALA A 70 28.31 15.01 17.36
N THR A 71 27.70 14.98 18.55
CA THR A 71 28.44 14.99 19.82
C THR A 71 29.09 13.63 20.08
N ALA A 72 30.24 13.39 19.46
CA ALA A 72 31.15 12.33 19.83
C ALA A 72 32.30 12.89 20.70
N ARG A 73 32.74 12.07 21.65
CA ARG A 73 33.72 12.40 22.69
C ARG A 73 35.11 12.61 22.08
N ARG A 74 35.84 13.65 22.53
CA ARG A 74 37.24 13.87 22.13
C ARG A 74 38.15 12.75 22.65
N ASP A 75 39.04 12.29 21.79
CA ASP A 75 40.47 12.09 22.08
C ASP A 75 41.29 12.57 20.85
N SER A 76 42.63 12.56 20.92
CA SER A 76 43.45 13.66 20.38
C SER A 76 44.21 13.47 19.05
N ALA A 77 44.36 14.59 18.31
CA ALA A 77 45.41 14.92 17.30
C ALA A 77 45.39 14.10 15.97
N THR A 78 45.84 14.58 14.79
CA THR A 78 46.66 15.76 14.41
C THR A 78 46.39 16.20 12.94
N SER A 79 46.55 17.50 12.64
CA SER A 79 46.88 18.20 11.36
C SER A 79 46.73 17.57 9.95
N THR A 80 46.15 18.35 9.03
CA THR A 80 46.41 18.47 7.55
C THR A 80 46.27 17.23 6.66
N THR A 81 45.41 17.19 5.63
CA THR A 81 45.50 18.00 4.39
C THR A 81 44.19 17.88 3.57
N GLU A 82 43.74 18.94 2.91
CA GLU A 82 42.60 18.86 1.96
C GLU A 82 43.00 18.19 0.64
N THR A 83 42.29 17.12 0.26
CA THR A 83 42.13 16.70 -1.15
C THR A 83 40.74 16.10 -1.33
N VAL A 84 40.12 16.37 -2.48
CA VAL A 84 38.77 15.91 -2.83
C VAL A 84 38.76 14.39 -3.02
N THR A 85 37.95 13.68 -2.23
CA THR A 85 37.62 12.26 -2.46
C THR A 85 36.13 12.05 -2.64
N ALA A 86 35.79 11.09 -3.51
CA ALA A 86 34.44 10.83 -3.98
C ALA A 86 33.49 10.34 -2.87
N PHE A 87 32.19 10.64 -3.05
CA PHE A 87 31.11 10.00 -2.28
C PHE A 87 31.15 8.48 -2.49
N GLN A 88 31.59 7.73 -1.46
CA GLN A 88 31.38 6.29 -1.40
C GLN A 88 29.92 6.00 -1.03
N PHE A 89 29.35 5.00 -1.71
CA PHE A 89 28.04 4.44 -1.38
C PHE A 89 28.15 3.63 -0.09
N PHE A 90 27.17 3.77 0.81
CA PHE A 90 27.09 2.97 2.02
C PHE A 90 26.26 1.71 1.75
N ASP A 91 26.90 0.55 1.83
CA ASP A 91 26.25 -0.77 1.86
C ASP A 91 26.27 -1.28 3.32
N PRO A 92 25.11 -1.46 3.97
CA PRO A 92 25.05 -1.88 5.37
C PRO A 92 25.25 -3.39 5.60
N ASP A 93 25.34 -4.22 4.56
CA ASP A 93 25.30 -5.70 4.68
C ASP A 93 26.69 -6.39 4.48
N ALA A 94 27.80 -5.65 4.52
CA ALA A 94 29.15 -6.20 4.32
C ALA A 94 29.79 -6.76 5.62
N GLU A 95 29.63 -8.05 5.90
CA GLU A 95 30.44 -8.76 6.90
C GLU A 95 31.86 -9.03 6.38
N PHE A 96 32.86 -8.88 7.26
CA PHE A 96 34.26 -9.10 6.95
C PHE A 96 34.58 -10.59 6.82
N SER A 97 35.10 -11.00 5.67
CA SER A 97 35.97 -12.17 5.54
C SER A 97 37.37 -11.71 5.12
N SER A 98 38.32 -11.76 6.05
CA SER A 98 39.73 -11.63 5.73
C SER A 98 40.24 -12.95 5.18
N ASP A 99 40.64 -12.95 3.91
CA ASP A 99 41.89 -13.54 3.42
C ASP A 99 42.08 -13.05 1.97
N GLY A 100 43.30 -12.67 1.60
CA GLY A 100 43.57 -11.92 0.38
C GLY A 100 44.15 -12.77 -0.75
N GLU A 101 44.07 -12.23 -1.97
CA GLU A 101 45.26 -12.10 -2.82
C GLU A 101 45.04 -10.97 -3.85
N GLU A 102 46.10 -10.19 -4.10
CA GLU A 102 46.11 -9.10 -5.07
C GLU A 102 46.38 -9.63 -6.48
N ILE A 103 45.63 -9.17 -7.49
CA ILE A 103 46.12 -9.15 -8.87
C ILE A 103 45.79 -7.79 -9.49
N GLU A 104 46.83 -6.96 -9.66
CA GLU A 104 46.78 -5.77 -10.50
C GLU A 104 46.71 -6.15 -11.99
N SER A 105 45.96 -5.38 -12.80
CA SER A 105 46.59 -4.51 -13.82
C SER A 105 45.55 -3.67 -14.60
N PRO A 106 45.93 -2.49 -15.15
CA PRO A 106 44.98 -1.48 -15.61
C PRO A 106 44.95 -1.28 -17.14
N ILE A 107 43.94 -0.55 -17.66
CA ILE A 107 44.02 0.28 -18.89
C ILE A 107 43.01 1.44 -18.80
N SER A 108 43.41 2.61 -19.33
CA SER A 108 42.77 3.93 -19.15
C SER A 108 41.68 4.29 -20.19
N PRO A 109 40.88 5.36 -19.97
CA PRO A 109 39.69 5.70 -20.79
C PRO A 109 39.85 6.92 -21.72
N LEU A 110 38.72 7.32 -22.37
CA LEU A 110 38.38 8.60 -23.07
C LEU A 110 38.37 8.55 -24.63
N PRO A 111 37.66 9.48 -25.35
CA PRO A 111 36.91 10.67 -24.87
C PRO A 111 35.44 10.80 -25.37
N LEU A 112 34.73 11.77 -24.77
CA LEU A 112 33.45 12.34 -25.22
C LEU A 112 33.68 13.66 -25.98
N SER A 113 33.06 13.81 -27.16
CA SER A 113 32.88 15.06 -27.92
C SER A 113 31.90 14.77 -29.08
N ASN A 114 31.01 15.65 -29.57
CA ASN A 114 30.59 17.00 -29.15
C ASN A 114 29.05 17.10 -29.34
N LEU A 115 28.42 18.07 -28.68
CA LEU A 115 26.99 18.36 -28.86
C LEU A 115 26.77 19.88 -28.99
N MET A 116 27.18 20.45 -30.13
CA MET A 116 26.69 21.73 -30.67
C MET A 116 27.11 21.91 -32.14
N ASP A 117 26.10 21.89 -33.03
CA ASP A 117 25.98 22.65 -34.28
C ASP A 117 24.45 22.64 -34.56
N LEU A 118 23.71 23.69 -34.18
CA LEU A 118 23.26 24.80 -35.06
C LEU A 118 22.37 24.29 -36.23
N VAL A 119 21.02 24.37 -36.20
CA VAL A 119 20.17 25.59 -36.40
C VAL A 119 20.47 26.19 -37.80
N ASP A 120 19.64 26.06 -38.86
CA ASP A 120 18.19 26.41 -39.06
C ASP A 120 17.49 25.63 -40.24
N PRO A 121 16.14 25.70 -40.41
CA PRO A 121 15.37 25.34 -41.63
C PRO A 121 15.09 26.59 -42.54
N PRO A 122 14.24 26.62 -43.62
CA PRO A 122 13.33 25.63 -44.27
C PRO A 122 13.33 25.60 -45.84
N GLY A 123 12.41 24.81 -46.47
CA GLY A 123 11.93 24.99 -47.88
C GLY A 123 11.79 23.70 -48.70
N THR A 124 10.62 23.08 -48.98
CA THR A 124 9.45 23.43 -49.84
C THR A 124 9.50 22.84 -51.27
N GLN A 125 8.33 22.35 -51.76
CA GLN A 125 7.95 21.83 -53.11
C GLN A 125 7.89 20.28 -53.26
N ALA A 126 6.88 19.66 -53.92
CA ALA A 126 5.54 20.11 -54.33
C ALA A 126 4.57 18.92 -54.59
N THR A 127 3.27 19.24 -54.72
CA THR A 127 2.07 18.43 -55.09
C THR A 127 2.22 17.44 -56.26
N THR A 128 1.44 16.35 -56.35
CA THR A 128 0.06 16.25 -56.95
C THR A 128 -0.42 14.79 -56.76
N VAL A 129 -1.58 14.35 -56.22
CA VAL A 129 -3.03 14.66 -56.31
C VAL A 129 -3.80 13.94 -57.45
N LYS A 130 -4.65 12.94 -57.06
CA LYS A 130 -5.82 12.35 -57.78
C LYS A 130 -5.54 11.57 -59.10
N ASN A 131 -6.16 10.42 -59.41
CA ASN A 131 -7.57 10.04 -59.26
C ASN A 131 -7.80 8.50 -59.34
N THR A 132 -8.76 8.04 -58.55
CA THR A 132 -9.78 6.99 -58.83
C THR A 132 -10.20 6.80 -60.31
N ILE A 133 -10.42 5.54 -60.70
CA ILE A 133 -11.74 4.96 -61.08
C ILE A 133 -11.61 3.42 -61.06
N ALA A 134 -12.70 2.72 -60.74
CA ALA A 134 -12.80 1.26 -60.79
C ALA A 134 -13.62 0.83 -62.00
N GLU A 135 -13.43 -0.40 -62.49
CA GLU A 135 -14.49 -1.15 -63.17
C GLU A 135 -14.21 -2.66 -63.10
N ASP A 136 -15.29 -3.43 -62.96
CA ASP A 136 -15.29 -4.89 -62.94
C ASP A 136 -14.92 -5.50 -64.31
N ASN A 137 -14.50 -6.77 -64.34
CA ASN A 137 -15.29 -7.78 -65.04
C ASN A 137 -14.89 -9.23 -64.71
N ASP A 138 -15.84 -10.11 -65.06
CA ASP A 138 -16.00 -11.51 -64.64
C ASP A 138 -15.36 -12.53 -65.63
N ALA A 139 -15.64 -13.82 -65.41
CA ALA A 139 -15.64 -14.94 -66.37
C ALA A 139 -14.38 -15.85 -66.52
N SER A 140 -14.36 -16.89 -65.68
CA SER A 140 -14.50 -18.32 -66.06
C SER A 140 -13.50 -19.09 -66.97
N ALA A 141 -13.09 -20.25 -66.43
CA ALA A 141 -13.18 -21.62 -67.02
C ALA A 141 -11.97 -22.35 -67.70
N ASP A 142 -11.95 -23.66 -67.39
CA ASP A 142 -11.41 -24.87 -68.06
C ASP A 142 -9.91 -25.11 -68.37
N SER A 143 -9.35 -26.15 -67.73
CA SER A 143 -8.98 -27.49 -68.28
C SER A 143 -8.05 -28.21 -67.27
N MET A 144 -8.35 -29.44 -66.77
CA MET A 144 -8.04 -30.78 -67.36
C MET A 144 -6.55 -30.96 -67.73
N GLU A 145 -5.82 -32.03 -67.35
CA GLU A 145 -6.20 -33.45 -67.14
C GLU A 145 -5.14 -34.26 -66.32
N ASN A 146 -5.57 -35.37 -65.66
CA ASN A 146 -4.93 -36.72 -65.53
C ASN A 146 -3.45 -36.94 -65.08
N LEU A 147 -3.00 -38.05 -64.46
CA LEU A 147 -3.61 -39.26 -63.82
C LEU A 147 -2.52 -40.08 -63.05
N THR A 148 -2.85 -40.65 -61.87
CA THR A 148 -2.36 -41.95 -61.24
C THR A 148 -0.85 -42.31 -61.15
N ALA A 149 -0.33 -43.18 -60.26
CA ALA A 149 -0.86 -44.16 -59.29
C ALA A 149 0.09 -44.27 -58.05
N ALA A 150 -0.36 -44.61 -56.83
CA ALA A 150 -0.44 -45.96 -56.21
C ALA A 150 0.90 -46.75 -56.11
N GLU A 151 1.28 -47.51 -55.07
CA GLU A 151 0.80 -47.71 -53.66
C GLU A 151 1.82 -48.64 -52.93
N SER A 152 1.73 -48.77 -51.59
CA SER A 152 2.26 -49.87 -50.72
C SER A 152 3.75 -49.96 -50.30
N THR A 153 3.91 -50.39 -49.05
CA THR A 153 5.11 -50.83 -48.28
C THR A 153 5.13 -52.38 -48.18
N PRO A 154 5.89 -53.14 -47.33
CA PRO A 154 6.86 -52.81 -46.26
C PRO A 154 8.13 -53.75 -46.13
N GLU A 155 8.80 -53.65 -44.97
CA GLU A 155 9.65 -54.64 -44.25
C GLU A 155 11.04 -55.10 -44.78
N SER A 156 12.12 -54.86 -43.99
CA SER A 156 12.82 -55.87 -43.16
C SER A 156 14.19 -55.41 -42.62
N ASP A 157 14.49 -55.73 -41.35
CA ASP A 157 15.80 -55.62 -40.63
C ASP A 157 16.65 -56.90 -40.89
N PRO A 158 17.96 -57.12 -40.48
CA PRO A 158 18.48 -56.87 -39.10
C PRO A 158 20.03 -56.70 -38.83
N SER A 159 20.39 -56.01 -37.71
CA SER A 159 21.51 -56.30 -36.74
C SER A 159 23.03 -56.39 -37.17
N PRO A 160 24.06 -56.59 -36.29
CA PRO A 160 24.10 -56.68 -34.79
C PRO A 160 25.29 -56.00 -34.00
N SER A 161 25.02 -55.76 -32.69
CA SER A 161 25.81 -55.98 -31.43
C SER A 161 27.26 -55.54 -31.12
N GLU A 162 27.43 -54.93 -29.93
CA GLU A 162 28.41 -55.18 -28.80
C GLU A 162 27.70 -54.65 -27.50
N LEU A 163 27.40 -55.38 -26.41
CA LEU A 163 28.20 -56.11 -25.38
C LEU A 163 29.08 -55.20 -24.47
N LEU A 164 28.95 -55.03 -23.14
CA LEU A 164 28.15 -55.54 -21.98
C LEU A 164 28.94 -56.40 -20.95
N GLU A 165 28.94 -56.00 -19.65
CA GLU A 165 29.19 -56.75 -18.37
C GLU A 165 29.60 -55.75 -17.22
N THR A 166 29.37 -55.90 -15.89
CA THR A 166 28.82 -56.98 -15.01
C THR A 166 28.31 -56.47 -13.63
N MET A 167 27.21 -57.07 -13.12
CA MET A 167 26.87 -57.49 -11.71
C MET A 167 26.83 -56.43 -10.55
N ALA A 168 25.77 -56.25 -9.73
CA ALA A 168 24.87 -57.13 -8.91
C ALA A 168 25.46 -57.49 -7.51
N VAL A 169 24.75 -57.26 -6.38
CA VAL A 169 23.86 -58.22 -5.66
C VAL A 169 23.14 -57.56 -4.45
N GLU A 170 21.92 -58.06 -4.10
CA GLU A 170 21.04 -57.94 -2.88
C GLU A 170 21.22 -56.84 -1.78
N SER A 171 20.24 -56.51 -0.89
CA SER A 171 18.78 -56.71 -0.74
C SER A 171 18.32 -56.03 0.56
N LEU A 172 17.06 -55.56 0.63
CA LEU A 172 16.08 -55.78 1.72
C LEU A 172 14.99 -54.68 1.76
N ILE A 173 13.75 -55.07 1.46
CA ILE A 173 12.49 -54.37 1.78
C ILE A 173 11.53 -55.43 2.36
N PRO A 174 10.72 -55.08 3.37
CA PRO A 174 9.27 -55.30 3.25
C PRO A 174 8.52 -53.98 3.56
N GLU A 175 7.70 -53.43 2.66
CA GLU A 175 6.43 -53.94 2.13
C GLU A 175 5.24 -53.45 2.97
N LEU A 176 4.66 -52.33 2.53
CA LEU A 176 3.26 -51.99 2.76
C LEU A 176 2.82 -50.94 1.72
N LEU A 177 1.66 -51.20 1.08
CA LEU A 177 0.93 -50.31 0.17
C LEU A 177 1.44 -50.19 -1.29
N THR A 178 1.21 -51.23 -2.09
CA THR A 178 0.90 -51.07 -3.53
C THR A 178 -0.38 -51.82 -3.93
N ALA A 179 -1.50 -51.11 -3.82
CA ALA A 179 -2.75 -51.23 -4.59
C ALA A 179 -3.54 -49.94 -4.25
N GLU A 180 -4.23 -49.25 -5.13
CA GLU A 180 -4.80 -49.65 -6.43
C GLU A 180 -4.96 -48.41 -7.33
N ALA A 181 -4.89 -48.55 -8.66
CA ALA A 181 -5.13 -47.45 -9.58
C ALA A 181 -6.61 -47.37 -9.97
N ILE A 182 -7.32 -46.32 -9.55
CA ILE A 182 -8.74 -46.06 -9.82
C ILE A 182 -8.89 -44.59 -10.32
N PRO A 183 -9.79 -44.28 -11.29
CA PRO A 183 -9.53 -43.19 -12.24
C PRO A 183 -9.94 -41.79 -11.77
N ALA A 184 -9.26 -40.80 -12.35
CA ALA A 184 -9.50 -39.39 -12.07
C ALA A 184 -10.80 -38.86 -12.71
N SER A 185 -11.92 -38.92 -11.99
CA SER A 185 -12.90 -37.82 -11.91
C SER A 185 -14.08 -38.12 -10.95
N THR A 186 -13.99 -37.71 -9.68
CA THR A 186 -15.09 -37.20 -8.81
C THR A 186 -14.55 -36.77 -7.43
N ASP A 187 -13.49 -37.41 -6.91
CA ASP A 187 -13.12 -37.33 -5.48
C ASP A 187 -12.57 -35.99 -4.97
N LYS A 188 -12.14 -35.07 -5.83
CA LYS A 188 -11.63 -33.77 -5.38
C LYS A 188 -12.66 -32.96 -4.57
N LYS A 189 -13.96 -33.19 -4.78
CA LYS A 189 -15.02 -32.52 -4.01
C LYS A 189 -15.19 -33.11 -2.61
N LEU A 190 -15.27 -34.44 -2.48
CA LEU A 190 -15.34 -35.11 -1.18
C LEU A 190 -14.06 -34.86 -0.35
N ALA A 191 -12.89 -34.89 -0.98
CA ALA A 191 -11.63 -34.57 -0.31
C ALA A 191 -11.59 -33.12 0.20
N ALA A 192 -12.04 -32.16 -0.61
CA ALA A 192 -12.14 -30.76 -0.18
C ALA A 192 -13.17 -30.54 0.92
N GLU A 193 -14.34 -31.20 0.84
CA GLU A 193 -15.38 -31.15 1.88
C GLU A 193 -14.90 -31.78 3.20
N SER A 194 -14.17 -32.90 3.14
CA SER A 194 -13.58 -33.55 4.31
C SER A 194 -12.47 -32.72 4.96
N VAL A 195 -11.59 -32.10 4.16
CA VAL A 195 -10.55 -31.19 4.67
C VAL A 195 -11.19 -29.94 5.26
N ALA A 196 -12.22 -29.37 4.61
CA ALA A 196 -12.92 -28.20 5.12
C ALA A 196 -13.64 -28.48 6.44
N ALA A 197 -14.27 -29.65 6.60
CA ALA A 197 -14.90 -30.06 7.84
C ALA A 197 -13.89 -30.23 8.99
N SER A 198 -12.73 -30.85 8.73
CA SER A 198 -11.64 -30.98 9.72
C SER A 198 -11.14 -29.59 10.15
N MET A 199 -10.78 -28.76 9.17
CA MET A 199 -10.25 -27.42 9.44
C MET A 199 -11.25 -26.52 10.16
N THR A 200 -12.56 -26.66 9.88
CA THR A 200 -13.59 -25.90 10.60
C THR A 200 -13.61 -26.30 12.07
N SER A 201 -13.65 -27.59 12.38
CA SER A 201 -13.70 -28.08 13.77
C SER A 201 -12.47 -27.71 14.59
N GLN A 202 -11.29 -27.70 13.96
CA GLN A 202 -10.05 -27.35 14.63
C GLN A 202 -9.90 -25.81 14.76
N LEU A 203 -10.26 -25.04 13.72
CA LEU A 203 -10.33 -23.58 13.78
C LEU A 203 -11.30 -23.10 14.86
N ASP A 204 -12.50 -23.69 14.97
CA ASP A 204 -13.46 -23.35 16.03
C ASP A 204 -12.86 -23.59 17.42
N SER A 205 -12.09 -24.68 17.61
CA SER A 205 -11.40 -24.95 18.87
C SER A 205 -10.26 -23.97 19.18
N LEU A 206 -9.51 -23.53 18.16
CA LEU A 206 -8.45 -22.53 18.30
C LEU A 206 -9.03 -21.14 18.55
N LEU A 207 -10.15 -20.80 17.90
CA LEU A 207 -10.91 -19.58 18.17
C LEU A 207 -11.46 -19.59 19.59
N GLU A 208 -12.12 -20.67 20.02
CA GLU A 208 -12.64 -20.81 21.38
C GLU A 208 -11.51 -20.71 22.43
N SER A 209 -10.36 -21.33 22.21
CA SER A 209 -9.16 -21.16 23.04
C SER A 209 -8.64 -19.71 23.06
N ALA A 210 -8.58 -19.06 21.89
CA ALA A 210 -8.18 -17.66 21.74
C ALA A 210 -9.22 -16.64 22.24
N PHE A 211 -10.45 -17.06 22.54
CA PHE A 211 -11.49 -16.24 23.17
C PHE A 211 -11.63 -16.53 24.67
N SER A 212 -11.40 -17.77 25.10
CA SER A 212 -11.47 -18.20 26.51
C SER A 212 -10.24 -17.80 27.34
N THR A 213 -9.10 -17.50 26.72
CA THR A 213 -7.84 -17.16 27.41
C THR A 213 -7.80 -15.78 28.08
N ASN A 214 -8.87 -14.97 27.99
CA ASN A 214 -8.98 -13.68 28.68
C ASN A 214 -10.41 -13.40 29.20
N GLU A 215 -10.84 -14.09 30.26
CA GLU A 215 -11.88 -13.53 31.13
C GLU A 215 -11.32 -12.30 31.86
N PRO A 216 -12.05 -11.16 31.91
CA PRO A 216 -11.65 -10.03 32.72
C PRO A 216 -11.87 -10.35 34.20
N THR A 217 -10.79 -10.64 34.94
CA THR A 217 -10.79 -10.78 36.40
C THR A 217 -11.12 -9.45 37.08
N THR A 218 -12.41 -9.13 37.10
CA THR A 218 -12.97 -8.00 37.84
C THR A 218 -13.17 -8.45 39.29
N PRO A 219 -12.42 -7.92 40.28
CA PRO A 219 -12.67 -8.25 41.67
C PRO A 219 -14.06 -7.73 42.10
N PRO A 220 -14.80 -8.47 42.94
CA PRO A 220 -16.16 -8.08 43.33
C PRO A 220 -16.12 -6.79 44.17
N ILE A 221 -16.91 -5.80 43.74
CA ILE A 221 -17.08 -4.54 44.47
C ILE A 221 -17.83 -4.81 45.79
N PRO A 222 -17.31 -4.40 46.95
CA PRO A 222 -18.02 -4.59 48.22
C PRO A 222 -19.32 -3.79 48.29
N ALA A 223 -20.42 -4.45 48.63
CA ALA A 223 -21.66 -3.77 48.97
C ALA A 223 -21.63 -3.28 50.44
N THR A 224 -22.07 -2.04 50.70
CA THR A 224 -22.72 -1.55 51.95
C THR A 224 -22.84 -0.02 51.92
N PRO A 225 -23.71 0.62 52.74
CA PRO A 225 -24.99 0.16 53.28
C PRO A 225 -26.15 1.16 53.07
N SER A 226 -27.36 0.72 53.40
CA SER A 226 -28.58 1.54 53.48
C SER A 226 -28.57 2.50 54.69
N VAL A 227 -29.08 3.73 54.51
CA VAL A 227 -29.69 4.56 55.57
C VAL A 227 -30.95 5.22 55.01
N ALA A 228 -32.03 5.27 55.80
CA ALA A 228 -33.37 5.64 55.35
C ALA A 228 -33.88 6.98 55.92
N THR A 229 -34.85 7.57 55.20
CA THR A 229 -35.95 8.44 55.67
C THR A 229 -35.66 9.76 56.40
N ALA A 230 -36.17 10.86 55.82
CA ALA A 230 -37.06 11.80 56.51
C ALA A 230 -38.00 12.51 55.49
N GLN A 231 -39.21 12.90 55.91
CA GLN A 231 -40.30 13.42 55.08
C GLN A 231 -40.37 14.95 55.06
N THR A 232 -41.09 15.56 54.11
CA THR A 232 -42.10 16.62 54.40
C THR A 232 -43.05 16.88 53.21
N ASN A 233 -44.23 17.43 53.50
CA ASN A 233 -45.41 17.47 52.61
C ASN A 233 -45.58 18.81 51.86
N ALA A 234 -46.31 18.81 50.73
CA ALA A 234 -47.44 19.72 50.44
C ALA A 234 -48.15 19.41 49.09
N THR A 235 -49.44 19.74 49.01
CA THR A 235 -50.35 19.59 47.82
C THR A 235 -51.23 20.86 47.70
N PRO A 236 -52.11 21.03 46.69
CA PRO A 236 -51.88 21.71 45.40
C PRO A 236 -52.65 23.05 45.22
N SER A 237 -52.44 23.73 44.08
CA SER A 237 -53.28 24.84 43.58
C SER A 237 -53.43 24.82 42.04
N ASN A 238 -54.61 25.19 41.52
CA ASN A 238 -54.94 25.40 40.09
C ASN A 238 -54.28 26.70 39.53
N GLU A 239 -54.32 27.11 38.25
CA GLU A 239 -55.19 26.79 37.09
C GLU A 239 -54.57 27.25 35.73
N ALA A 240 -55.23 26.91 34.61
CA ALA A 240 -55.22 27.57 33.29
C ALA A 240 -54.06 27.35 32.25
N THR A 241 -54.41 26.62 31.18
CA THR A 241 -53.79 26.43 29.85
C THR A 241 -53.79 27.73 28.99
N PRO A 242 -53.05 27.89 27.84
CA PRO A 242 -52.88 26.89 26.78
C PRO A 242 -51.52 26.75 26.05
N ARG A 243 -51.13 25.47 25.84
CA ARG A 243 -50.66 24.83 24.60
C ARG A 243 -49.72 25.62 23.65
N ARG A 244 -48.43 25.26 23.68
CA ARG A 244 -47.56 25.19 22.50
C ARG A 244 -46.75 23.88 22.55
N THR A 245 -46.91 23.04 21.53
CA THR A 245 -46.32 21.69 21.48
C THR A 245 -44.83 21.71 21.14
N ALA A 246 -44.05 20.88 21.86
CA ALA A 246 -42.69 20.49 21.53
C ALA A 246 -42.60 18.95 21.49
N PRO A 247 -41.61 18.35 20.79
CA PRO A 247 -41.67 16.92 20.43
C PRO A 247 -41.44 15.96 21.60
N GLN A 248 -42.05 14.78 21.51
CA GLN A 248 -41.86 13.69 22.48
C GLN A 248 -40.54 12.94 22.26
N THR A 249 -39.93 12.54 23.37
CA THR A 249 -38.71 11.72 23.45
C THR A 249 -38.98 10.28 22.98
N PRO A 250 -38.05 9.64 22.24
CA PRO A 250 -38.24 8.26 21.78
C PRO A 250 -37.91 7.26 22.90
N SER A 251 -38.93 6.83 23.65
CA SER A 251 -38.85 5.64 24.51
C SER A 251 -40.18 4.88 24.50
N GLN A 252 -40.65 4.53 23.29
CA GLN A 252 -41.85 3.70 23.08
C GLN A 252 -41.90 3.11 21.66
N LEU A 253 -40.83 2.41 21.24
CA LEU A 253 -40.89 1.57 20.03
C LEU A 253 -40.09 0.25 20.17
N ALA A 254 -40.01 -0.29 21.38
CA ALA A 254 -39.38 -1.58 21.68
C ALA A 254 -40.42 -2.71 21.75
N SER A 255 -41.19 -2.91 20.66
CA SER A 255 -42.02 -4.10 20.42
C SER A 255 -42.52 -4.15 18.97
N ALA A 256 -41.64 -4.53 18.05
CA ALA A 256 -42.01 -5.04 16.74
C ALA A 256 -41.25 -6.35 16.52
N LYS A 257 -41.98 -7.43 16.23
CA LYS A 257 -41.42 -8.79 16.15
C LYS A 257 -40.43 -8.91 15.01
N THR A 258 -39.39 -9.69 15.24
CA THR A 258 -38.39 -10.09 14.24
C THR A 258 -39.05 -10.73 13.03
N SER A 259 -38.65 -10.27 11.84
CA SER A 259 -38.68 -11.04 10.61
C SER A 259 -37.27 -11.00 10.05
N PRO A 260 -36.60 -12.16 9.82
CA PRO A 260 -35.25 -12.16 9.30
C PRO A 260 -35.28 -11.60 7.88
N LEU A 261 -34.53 -10.52 7.65
CA LEU A 261 -34.28 -10.02 6.31
C LEU A 261 -33.46 -11.09 5.57
N VAL A 262 -34.11 -11.85 4.69
CA VAL A 262 -33.46 -12.96 3.98
C VAL A 262 -32.29 -12.40 3.17
N ALA A 263 -31.08 -12.73 3.61
CA ALA A 263 -29.87 -12.37 2.91
C ALA A 263 -29.93 -12.94 1.48
N SER A 264 -29.62 -12.11 0.49
CA SER A 264 -29.55 -12.54 -0.92
C SER A 264 -28.41 -13.53 -1.09
N SER A 265 -28.70 -14.82 -0.94
CA SER A 265 -27.78 -15.96 -1.08
C SER A 265 -27.37 -16.25 -2.54
N LYS A 266 -27.21 -15.21 -3.36
CA LYS A 266 -26.54 -15.35 -4.67
C LYS A 266 -25.04 -15.40 -4.41
N PRO A 267 -24.33 -16.48 -4.80
CA PRO A 267 -22.88 -16.50 -4.77
C PRO A 267 -22.36 -15.33 -5.60
N THR A 268 -21.70 -14.37 -4.96
CA THR A 268 -21.09 -13.28 -5.69
C THR A 268 -19.93 -13.88 -6.49
N GLN A 269 -20.04 -13.91 -7.81
CA GLN A 269 -19.00 -14.44 -8.70
C GLN A 269 -17.84 -13.44 -8.84
N ASN A 270 -17.35 -12.96 -7.70
CA ASN A 270 -16.47 -11.82 -7.50
C ASN A 270 -15.22 -12.26 -6.74
N ASP A 271 -14.13 -11.50 -6.82
CA ASP A 271 -12.85 -11.84 -6.17
C ASP A 271 -12.86 -11.80 -4.65
N PHE A 272 -13.97 -11.34 -4.06
CA PHE A 272 -14.19 -11.27 -2.62
C PHE A 272 -14.95 -12.50 -2.07
N ALA A 273 -15.41 -13.41 -2.93
CA ALA A 273 -16.18 -14.60 -2.52
C ALA A 273 -15.41 -15.49 -1.55
N ASN A 274 -14.10 -15.64 -1.78
CA ASN A 274 -13.20 -16.45 -0.96
C ASN A 274 -13.07 -15.93 0.49
N ARG A 275 -13.60 -14.75 0.85
CA ARG A 275 -13.49 -14.22 2.22
C ARG A 275 -14.46 -14.87 3.23
N ASN A 276 -15.38 -15.75 2.79
CA ASN A 276 -16.43 -16.32 3.64
C ASN A 276 -16.62 -17.83 3.41
N GLY A 277 -16.98 -18.56 4.48
CA GLY A 277 -17.41 -19.97 4.44
C GLY A 277 -16.41 -20.94 3.78
N ASP A 278 -16.93 -22.02 3.20
CA ASP A 278 -16.15 -23.09 2.57
C ASP A 278 -15.16 -22.60 1.50
N ALA A 279 -15.51 -21.50 0.82
CA ALA A 279 -14.63 -20.86 -0.18
C ALA A 279 -13.37 -20.26 0.46
N LYS A 280 -13.44 -19.80 1.72
CA LYS A 280 -12.28 -19.35 2.50
C LYS A 280 -11.38 -20.50 2.88
N ILE A 281 -11.96 -21.56 3.44
CA ILE A 281 -11.22 -22.75 3.88
C ILE A 281 -10.54 -23.43 2.69
N THR A 282 -11.25 -23.54 1.57
CA THR A 282 -10.70 -24.04 0.29
C THR A 282 -9.53 -23.17 -0.18
N ALA A 283 -9.66 -21.84 -0.15
CA ALA A 283 -8.59 -20.94 -0.59
C ALA A 283 -7.35 -20.98 0.33
N LEU A 284 -7.54 -21.06 1.64
CA LEU A 284 -6.48 -21.28 2.63
C LEU A 284 -5.70 -22.55 2.31
N ALA A 285 -6.38 -23.70 2.27
CA ALA A 285 -5.76 -25.00 2.01
C ALA A 285 -5.06 -25.08 0.65
N GLN A 286 -5.59 -24.43 -0.39
CA GLN A 286 -5.01 -24.43 -1.73
C GLN A 286 -3.78 -23.53 -1.88
N THR A 287 -3.68 -22.45 -1.11
CA THR A 287 -2.64 -21.42 -1.29
C THR A 287 -1.61 -21.38 -0.17
N GLY A 288 -1.75 -22.26 0.82
CA GLY A 288 -0.77 -22.47 1.89
C GLY A 288 -1.04 -21.69 3.17
N GLY A 289 -2.27 -21.22 3.41
CA GLY A 289 -2.71 -20.75 4.72
C GLY A 289 -3.04 -21.91 5.66
N SER A 290 -3.06 -21.64 6.97
CA SER A 290 -3.37 -22.63 8.01
C SER A 290 -4.33 -22.06 9.07
N GLU A 291 -4.82 -22.91 9.96
CA GLU A 291 -5.69 -22.48 11.06
C GLU A 291 -4.97 -21.57 12.06
N GLU A 292 -3.66 -21.77 12.28
CA GLU A 292 -2.85 -20.88 13.10
C GLU A 292 -2.76 -19.48 12.46
N THR A 293 -2.69 -19.40 11.13
CA THR A 293 -2.75 -18.10 10.43
C THR A 293 -4.12 -17.43 10.57
N GLU A 294 -5.20 -18.20 10.58
CA GLU A 294 -6.56 -17.69 10.80
C GLU A 294 -6.79 -17.24 12.26
N ALA A 295 -6.32 -18.01 13.24
CA ALA A 295 -6.37 -17.66 14.65
C ALA A 295 -5.52 -16.40 14.96
N ALA A 296 -4.38 -16.24 14.26
CA ALA A 296 -3.57 -15.03 14.31
C ALA A 296 -4.29 -13.82 13.72
N VAL A 297 -4.97 -13.96 12.57
CA VAL A 297 -5.83 -12.91 12.00
C VAL A 297 -6.97 -12.57 12.96
N ALA A 298 -7.69 -13.55 13.50
CA ALA A 298 -8.78 -13.32 14.45
C ALA A 298 -8.32 -12.56 15.70
N SER A 299 -7.15 -12.92 16.25
CA SER A 299 -6.53 -12.20 17.37
C SER A 299 -6.14 -10.77 17.00
N ALA A 300 -5.62 -10.54 15.79
CA ALA A 300 -5.33 -9.20 15.27
C ALA A 300 -6.60 -8.33 15.18
N LEU A 301 -7.70 -8.88 14.66
CA LEU A 301 -8.98 -8.18 14.58
C LEU A 301 -9.57 -7.87 15.96
N ARG A 302 -9.36 -8.75 16.97
CA ARG A 302 -9.73 -8.51 18.36
C ARG A 302 -9.02 -7.27 18.92
N PHE A 303 -7.70 -7.17 18.75
CA PHE A 303 -6.91 -5.99 19.12
C PHE A 303 -7.39 -4.73 18.40
N LEU A 304 -7.65 -4.81 17.09
CA LEU A 304 -8.18 -3.69 16.32
C LEU A 304 -9.57 -3.26 16.85
N ALA A 305 -10.48 -4.18 17.12
CA ALA A 305 -11.80 -3.88 17.67
C ALA A 305 -11.70 -3.18 19.05
N GLN A 306 -10.81 -3.63 19.92
CA GLN A 306 -10.57 -3.05 21.26
C GLN A 306 -9.90 -1.66 21.23
N THR A 307 -9.15 -1.34 20.17
CA THR A 307 -8.44 -0.06 20.03
C THR A 307 -9.20 1.01 19.23
N GLN A 308 -10.42 0.71 18.75
CA GLN A 308 -11.26 1.69 18.04
C GLN A 308 -11.81 2.75 19.00
N GLN A 309 -11.72 4.03 18.61
CA GLN A 309 -12.33 5.13 19.35
C GLN A 309 -13.86 5.17 19.18
N ALA A 310 -14.55 5.82 20.12
CA ALA A 310 -16.01 6.00 20.06
C ALA A 310 -16.51 6.77 18.82
N ASN A 311 -15.66 7.59 18.18
CA ASN A 311 -15.98 8.28 16.92
C ASN A 311 -15.81 7.39 15.66
N GLY A 312 -15.44 6.12 15.83
CA GLY A 312 -15.20 5.15 14.75
C GLY A 312 -13.78 5.11 14.20
N SER A 313 -12.93 6.07 14.54
CA SER A 313 -11.54 6.10 14.06
C SER A 313 -10.59 5.24 14.90
N TRP A 314 -9.43 4.95 14.33
CA TRP A 314 -8.27 4.45 15.05
C TRP A 314 -7.24 5.56 15.19
N ASN A 315 -6.83 5.85 16.43
CA ASN A 315 -5.83 6.89 16.69
C ASN A 315 -4.41 6.32 16.45
N PRO A 316 -3.59 6.91 15.56
CA PRO A 316 -2.17 6.55 15.45
C PRO A 316 -1.43 6.66 16.80
N GLN A 317 -1.66 7.75 17.53
CA GLN A 317 -0.85 8.13 18.69
C GLN A 317 -1.04 7.22 19.90
N THR A 318 -2.21 6.60 20.07
CA THR A 318 -2.48 5.68 21.19
C THR A 318 -1.68 4.38 21.12
N THR A 319 -1.05 4.07 19.98
CA THR A 319 -0.21 2.88 19.78
C THR A 319 1.19 3.21 19.27
N GLY A 320 1.71 4.39 19.62
CA GLY A 320 3.12 4.74 19.43
C GLY A 320 3.51 5.18 18.01
N ALA A 321 2.57 5.64 17.20
CA ALA A 321 2.84 6.24 15.90
C ALA A 321 3.46 7.65 16.00
N GLY A 322 4.02 8.14 14.90
CA GLY A 322 4.69 9.45 14.82
C GLY A 322 6.09 9.50 15.46
N VAL A 323 6.65 8.35 15.84
CA VAL A 323 8.03 8.23 16.33
C VAL A 323 8.99 8.27 15.15
N GLU A 324 9.78 9.33 15.07
CA GLU A 324 10.81 9.49 14.05
C GLU A 324 12.00 8.57 14.34
N ARG A 325 12.24 7.61 13.45
CA ARG A 325 13.43 6.72 13.50
C ARG A 325 14.34 6.87 12.28
N ALA A 326 13.98 7.74 11.32
CA ALA A 326 14.72 8.01 10.10
C ALA A 326 15.34 6.77 9.41
N PRO A 327 14.55 5.71 9.09
CA PRO A 327 15.05 4.44 8.55
C PRO A 327 15.77 4.55 7.20
N LEU A 328 15.68 5.70 6.54
CA LEU A 328 16.39 6.04 5.29
C LEU A 328 17.26 7.30 5.46
N GLY A 329 17.72 7.62 6.68
CA GLY A 329 18.48 8.83 7.00
C GLY A 329 17.71 10.16 6.90
N VAL A 330 16.42 10.12 6.55
CA VAL A 330 15.57 11.30 6.33
C VAL A 330 14.54 11.46 7.44
N ASN A 331 14.56 12.61 8.10
CA ASN A 331 13.55 13.05 9.07
C ASN A 331 12.27 13.51 8.34
N ARG A 332 11.11 13.02 8.78
CA ARG A 332 9.77 13.31 8.24
C ARG A 332 8.87 14.01 9.27
N HIS A 333 9.47 14.54 10.34
CA HIS A 333 8.84 15.33 11.41
C HIS A 333 7.63 14.64 12.07
N GLY A 334 7.79 13.35 12.42
CA GLY A 334 6.73 12.58 13.08
C GLY A 334 5.53 12.29 12.17
N ALA A 335 5.79 12.07 10.88
CA ALA A 335 4.82 11.59 9.91
C ALA A 335 4.03 10.36 10.42
N GLY A 336 2.79 10.18 9.96
CA GLY A 336 1.90 9.12 10.44
C GLY A 336 1.22 9.41 11.80
N GLY A 337 1.86 10.17 12.69
CA GLY A 337 1.28 10.59 13.99
C GLY A 337 0.02 11.46 13.89
N ARG A 338 -0.34 11.93 12.68
CA ARG A 338 -1.60 12.63 12.36
C ARG A 338 -2.30 12.02 11.13
N SER A 339 -2.27 10.70 11.01
CA SER A 339 -2.85 9.94 9.89
C SER A 339 -4.01 9.04 10.30
N GLU A 340 -4.96 9.56 11.11
CA GLU A 340 -6.15 8.83 11.56
C GLU A 340 -6.92 8.14 10.43
N THR A 341 -7.07 8.79 9.27
CA THR A 341 -7.76 8.18 8.12
C THR A 341 -6.97 7.03 7.49
N ALA A 342 -5.63 7.10 7.50
CA ALA A 342 -4.78 5.98 7.05
C ALA A 342 -4.90 4.79 7.99
N ILE A 343 -4.75 5.02 9.29
CA ILE A 343 -4.79 3.97 10.31
C ILE A 343 -6.19 3.34 10.39
N THR A 344 -7.25 4.15 10.31
CA THR A 344 -8.63 3.67 10.17
C THR A 344 -8.82 2.88 8.88
N GLY A 345 -8.26 3.34 7.76
CA GLY A 345 -8.30 2.62 6.49
C GLY A 345 -7.61 1.25 6.55
N LEU A 346 -6.44 1.14 7.19
CA LEU A 346 -5.75 -0.15 7.39
C LEU A 346 -6.55 -1.11 8.28
N ALA A 347 -7.08 -0.63 9.40
CA ALA A 347 -7.90 -1.46 10.30
C ALA A 347 -9.17 -1.97 9.59
N LEU A 348 -9.82 -1.11 8.80
CA LEU A 348 -10.94 -1.49 7.94
C LEU A 348 -10.54 -2.49 6.86
N LEU A 349 -9.37 -2.33 6.23
CA LEU A 349 -8.89 -3.24 5.17
C LEU A 349 -8.63 -4.66 5.68
N ALA A 350 -8.19 -4.81 6.93
CA ALA A 350 -8.05 -6.09 7.60
C ALA A 350 -9.42 -6.68 7.97
N MET A 351 -10.28 -5.92 8.66
CA MET A 351 -11.63 -6.38 9.00
C MET A 351 -12.43 -6.85 7.78
N ILE A 352 -12.41 -6.06 6.70
CA ILE A 352 -13.08 -6.34 5.42
C ILE A 352 -12.34 -7.43 4.61
N GLY A 353 -11.02 -7.56 4.78
CA GLY A 353 -10.23 -8.66 4.23
C GLY A 353 -10.66 -10.02 4.79
N ALA A 354 -10.85 -10.10 6.10
CA ALA A 354 -11.38 -11.26 6.83
C ALA A 354 -12.90 -11.47 6.73
N GLY A 355 -13.61 -10.75 5.84
CA GLY A 355 -15.04 -10.96 5.56
C GLY A 355 -16.03 -10.15 6.39
N ASN A 356 -15.57 -9.32 7.34
CA ASN A 356 -16.46 -8.45 8.13
C ASN A 356 -16.85 -7.21 7.33
N THR A 357 -18.14 -6.90 7.29
CA THR A 357 -18.65 -5.68 6.63
C THR A 357 -19.60 -4.94 7.58
N HIS A 358 -19.95 -3.70 7.26
CA HIS A 358 -20.98 -2.97 8.03
C HIS A 358 -22.40 -3.60 7.95
N GLN A 359 -22.56 -4.70 7.21
CA GLN A 359 -23.82 -5.43 7.04
C GLN A 359 -23.79 -6.84 7.68
N GLN A 360 -22.61 -7.41 7.95
CA GLN A 360 -22.46 -8.80 8.43
C GLN A 360 -21.09 -9.07 9.08
N GLY A 361 -21.06 -10.05 9.99
CA GLY A 361 -19.86 -10.48 10.72
C GLY A 361 -19.76 -9.90 12.14
N PRO A 362 -18.97 -10.50 13.03
CA PRO A 362 -18.85 -10.08 14.43
C PRO A 362 -18.37 -8.63 14.60
N TYR A 363 -17.57 -8.10 13.67
CA TYR A 363 -17.07 -6.73 13.72
C TYR A 363 -17.89 -5.71 12.92
N ALA A 364 -19.15 -6.02 12.58
CA ALA A 364 -19.97 -5.17 11.70
C ALA A 364 -20.12 -3.71 12.20
N GLU A 365 -20.36 -3.51 13.50
CA GLU A 365 -20.46 -2.18 14.10
C GLU A 365 -19.11 -1.43 14.07
N HIS A 366 -17.99 -2.13 14.22
CA HIS A 366 -16.66 -1.53 14.09
C HIS A 366 -16.41 -1.04 12.66
N VAL A 367 -16.77 -1.87 11.67
CA VAL A 367 -16.68 -1.51 10.25
C VAL A 367 -17.62 -0.35 9.90
N TYR A 368 -18.86 -0.36 10.40
CA TYR A 368 -19.83 0.72 10.20
C TYR A 368 -19.29 2.07 10.69
N ARG A 369 -18.85 2.14 11.95
CA ARG A 369 -18.32 3.38 12.54
C ARG A 369 -17.05 3.86 11.84
N GLY A 370 -16.15 2.95 11.45
CA GLY A 370 -14.95 3.30 10.69
C GLY A 370 -15.24 3.88 9.31
N LEU A 371 -16.16 3.27 8.55
CA LEU A 371 -16.60 3.80 7.25
C LEU A 371 -17.31 5.16 7.42
N ALA A 372 -18.15 5.31 8.44
CA ALA A 372 -18.80 6.59 8.76
C ALA A 372 -17.77 7.68 9.10
N PHE A 373 -16.72 7.37 9.86
CA PHE A 373 -15.60 8.29 10.13
C PHE A 373 -14.88 8.71 8.85
N LEU A 374 -14.56 7.77 7.94
CA LEU A 374 -13.92 8.09 6.66
C LEU A 374 -14.81 8.97 5.77
N ILE A 375 -16.11 8.67 5.66
CA ILE A 375 -17.08 9.46 4.91
C ILE A 375 -17.17 10.90 5.47
N ASN A 376 -17.17 11.05 6.80
CA ASN A 376 -17.20 12.36 7.45
C ASN A 376 -15.88 13.13 7.33
N SER A 377 -14.76 12.43 7.22
CA SER A 377 -13.41 12.99 6.99
C SER A 377 -13.14 13.35 5.52
N GLN A 378 -13.99 12.89 4.59
CA GLN A 378 -13.81 13.15 3.16
C GLN A 378 -14.01 14.64 2.84
N SER A 379 -13.00 15.25 2.21
CA SER A 379 -13.03 16.69 1.94
C SER A 379 -14.15 17.09 0.98
N ARG A 380 -14.85 18.15 1.37
CA ARG A 380 -15.89 18.84 0.58
C ARG A 380 -15.39 20.17 -0.01
N MET A 381 -14.10 20.50 0.18
CA MET A 381 -13.51 21.75 -0.28
C MET A 381 -13.07 21.65 -1.74
N SER A 382 -13.24 22.73 -2.51
CA SER A 382 -12.96 22.74 -3.96
C SER A 382 -11.54 22.26 -4.33
N GLN A 383 -10.53 22.72 -3.60
CA GLN A 383 -9.13 22.43 -3.89
C GLN A 383 -8.68 20.98 -3.65
N ASN A 384 -9.44 20.18 -2.89
CA ASN A 384 -9.12 18.77 -2.60
C ASN A 384 -10.38 17.90 -2.48
N MET A 385 -11.42 18.22 -3.25
CA MET A 385 -12.72 17.54 -3.26
C MET A 385 -12.57 16.03 -3.37
N GLY A 386 -13.17 15.28 -2.44
CA GLY A 386 -13.10 13.81 -2.42
C GLY A 386 -11.86 13.21 -1.75
N SER A 387 -10.86 14.02 -1.39
CA SER A 387 -9.68 13.56 -0.65
C SER A 387 -10.06 12.94 0.70
N LEU A 388 -9.41 11.83 1.03
CA LEU A 388 -9.52 11.14 2.33
C LEU A 388 -8.25 11.32 3.18
N ALA A 389 -7.40 12.30 2.84
CA ALA A 389 -6.13 12.51 3.53
C ALA A 389 -6.29 12.87 5.01
N GLY A 390 -7.40 13.49 5.41
CA GLY A 390 -7.60 14.11 6.72
C GLY A 390 -7.15 15.58 6.76
N PRO A 391 -7.81 16.46 7.54
CA PRO A 391 -7.54 17.90 7.51
C PRO A 391 -6.25 18.31 8.26
N SER A 392 -5.76 17.47 9.17
CA SER A 392 -4.61 17.74 10.04
C SER A 392 -3.34 17.00 9.63
N THR A 393 -3.39 16.23 8.55
CA THR A 393 -2.35 15.30 8.12
C THR A 393 -1.20 16.00 7.41
N SER A 394 0.04 15.55 7.64
CA SER A 394 1.23 16.15 7.03
C SER A 394 1.34 15.84 5.54
N VAL A 395 2.03 16.71 4.79
CA VAL A 395 2.27 16.54 3.35
C VAL A 395 2.91 15.18 3.00
N TYR A 396 3.83 14.69 3.85
CA TYR A 396 4.49 13.39 3.70
C TYR A 396 3.55 12.19 3.89
N SER A 397 2.42 12.37 4.54
CA SER A 397 1.45 11.30 4.84
C SER A 397 0.12 11.46 4.09
N ALA A 398 -0.15 12.61 3.47
CA ALA A 398 -1.46 12.94 2.90
C ALA A 398 -1.88 11.98 1.77
N THR A 399 -1.02 11.70 0.81
CA THR A 399 -1.32 10.79 -0.32
C THR A 399 -1.47 9.34 0.12
N TYR A 400 -0.64 8.89 1.07
CA TYR A 400 -0.81 7.58 1.72
C TYR A 400 -2.16 7.49 2.43
N SER A 401 -2.48 8.48 3.26
CA SER A 401 -3.73 8.52 4.04
C SER A 401 -4.95 8.51 3.12
N HIS A 402 -4.90 9.26 2.02
CA HIS A 402 -5.92 9.18 0.98
C HIS A 402 -5.99 7.80 0.32
N GLY A 403 -4.87 7.25 -0.17
CA GLY A 403 -4.85 6.00 -0.94
C GLY A 403 -5.35 4.80 -0.12
N ILE A 404 -4.86 4.67 1.11
CA ILE A 404 -5.26 3.62 2.05
C ILE A 404 -6.75 3.73 2.41
N ALA A 405 -7.23 4.91 2.79
CA ALA A 405 -8.65 5.13 3.11
C ALA A 405 -9.55 4.95 1.88
N ALA A 406 -9.11 5.39 0.70
CA ALA A 406 -9.83 5.21 -0.55
C ALA A 406 -9.93 3.74 -0.94
N LEU A 407 -8.89 2.94 -0.70
CA LEU A 407 -8.91 1.50 -0.93
C LEU A 407 -9.94 0.82 -0.01
N ALA A 408 -9.98 1.18 1.28
CA ALA A 408 -11.00 0.70 2.22
C ALA A 408 -12.42 1.03 1.74
N MET A 409 -12.67 2.27 1.31
CA MET A 409 -13.97 2.68 0.77
C MET A 409 -14.33 1.94 -0.53
N CYS A 410 -13.36 1.69 -1.41
CA CYS A 410 -13.59 0.99 -2.68
C CYS A 410 -13.84 -0.52 -2.47
N GLU A 411 -13.14 -1.19 -1.56
CA GLU A 411 -13.44 -2.58 -1.19
C GLU A 411 -14.80 -2.70 -0.51
N ALA A 412 -15.13 -1.82 0.44
CA ALA A 412 -16.45 -1.77 1.06
C ALA A 412 -17.57 -1.61 0.01
N ALA A 413 -17.40 -0.65 -0.93
CA ALA A 413 -18.34 -0.43 -2.02
C ALA A 413 -18.44 -1.65 -2.97
N ALA A 414 -17.32 -2.32 -3.27
CA ALA A 414 -17.31 -3.48 -4.16
C ALA A 414 -18.04 -4.70 -3.55
N ILE A 415 -17.88 -4.92 -2.25
CA ILE A 415 -18.44 -6.06 -1.53
C ILE A 415 -19.92 -5.84 -1.19
N THR A 416 -20.26 -4.70 -0.60
CA THR A 416 -21.60 -4.46 -0.02
C THR A 416 -22.58 -3.80 -0.99
N GLN A 417 -22.08 -3.16 -2.06
CA GLN A 417 -22.87 -2.30 -2.95
C GLN A 417 -23.66 -1.19 -2.23
N ASP A 418 -23.27 -0.82 -1.00
CA ASP A 418 -23.91 0.26 -0.25
C ASP A 418 -23.79 1.61 -0.98
N ALA A 419 -24.88 2.37 -0.97
CA ALA A 419 -24.97 3.64 -1.68
C ALA A 419 -24.01 4.71 -1.13
N SER A 420 -23.80 4.74 0.19
CA SER A 420 -22.91 5.71 0.84
C SER A 420 -21.44 5.36 0.56
N ALA A 421 -21.09 4.08 0.64
CA ALA A 421 -19.78 3.56 0.26
C ALA A 421 -19.48 3.85 -1.22
N LEU A 422 -20.42 3.56 -2.14
CA LEU A 422 -20.28 3.84 -3.57
C LEU A 422 -20.11 5.34 -3.88
N VAL A 423 -20.87 6.23 -3.22
CA VAL A 423 -20.73 7.69 -3.41
C VAL A 423 -19.38 8.20 -2.92
N SER A 424 -18.92 7.74 -1.76
CA SER A 424 -17.62 8.12 -1.20
C SER A 424 -16.44 7.56 -2.02
N ALA A 425 -16.51 6.29 -2.45
CA ALA A 425 -15.53 5.66 -3.32
C ALA A 425 -15.42 6.39 -4.67
N LYS A 426 -16.54 6.77 -5.30
CA LYS A 426 -16.56 7.58 -6.54
C LYS A 426 -15.81 8.91 -6.37
N ARG A 427 -16.05 9.62 -5.26
CA ARG A 427 -15.33 10.87 -4.94
C ARG A 427 -13.85 10.64 -4.67
N ALA A 428 -13.50 9.56 -3.98
CA ALA A 428 -12.13 9.21 -3.69
C ALA A 428 -11.34 8.92 -4.97
N MET A 429 -11.87 8.08 -5.87
CA MET A 429 -11.25 7.78 -7.18
C MET A 429 -11.13 8.99 -8.10
N ALA A 430 -12.10 9.91 -8.05
CA ALA A 430 -12.03 11.18 -8.77
C ALA A 430 -10.83 12.02 -8.28
N TYR A 431 -10.65 12.11 -6.95
CA TYR A 431 -9.47 12.76 -6.37
C TYR A 431 -8.17 12.04 -6.73
N THR A 432 -8.10 10.70 -6.60
CA THR A 432 -6.95 9.87 -7.02
C THR A 432 -6.52 10.20 -8.46
N SER A 433 -7.49 10.28 -9.37
CA SER A 433 -7.26 10.61 -10.79
C SER A 433 -6.83 12.07 -10.99
N GLN A 434 -7.37 13.01 -10.21
CA GLN A 434 -7.02 14.44 -10.27
C GLN A 434 -5.58 14.73 -9.80
N ILE A 435 -5.09 13.96 -8.81
CA ILE A 435 -3.76 14.17 -8.23
C ILE A 435 -2.63 13.37 -8.91
N GLN A 436 -2.94 12.54 -9.90
CA GLN A 436 -1.92 11.86 -10.71
C GLN A 436 -1.06 12.88 -11.48
N ILE A 437 0.25 12.68 -11.50
CA ILE A 437 1.20 13.57 -12.17
C ILE A 437 1.09 13.32 -13.69
N PRO A 438 0.62 14.28 -14.51
CA PRO A 438 0.30 14.00 -15.91
C PRO A 438 1.52 13.56 -16.74
N ALA A 439 2.69 14.14 -16.47
CA ALA A 439 3.93 13.89 -17.22
C ALA A 439 4.47 12.46 -17.05
N THR A 440 4.51 11.94 -15.82
CA THR A 440 5.07 10.62 -15.51
C THR A 440 4.01 9.52 -15.39
N GLY A 441 2.80 9.87 -14.95
CA GLY A 441 1.73 8.92 -14.63
C GLY A 441 1.82 8.33 -13.21
N GLY A 442 2.80 8.74 -12.42
CA GLY A 442 2.92 8.37 -11.00
C GLY A 442 2.17 9.31 -10.05
N TRP A 443 2.36 9.06 -8.76
CA TRP A 443 1.87 9.91 -7.67
C TRP A 443 3.02 10.24 -6.72
N ARG A 444 2.87 11.33 -5.97
CA ARG A 444 3.81 11.74 -4.92
C ARG A 444 3.04 12.48 -3.82
N TYR A 445 3.53 13.63 -3.35
CA TYR A 445 2.85 14.41 -2.32
C TYR A 445 1.85 15.41 -2.93
N THR A 446 2.09 15.84 -4.18
CA THR A 446 1.22 16.74 -4.93
C THR A 446 1.21 16.38 -6.42
N ARG A 447 0.21 16.89 -7.15
CA ARG A 447 0.17 16.82 -8.63
C ARG A 447 1.17 17.73 -9.34
N TYR A 448 1.94 18.53 -8.58
CA TYR A 448 2.93 19.48 -9.07
C TYR A 448 4.37 18.98 -8.88
N ASP A 449 4.54 17.82 -8.23
CA ASP A 449 5.82 17.14 -8.17
C ASP A 449 6.29 16.77 -9.59
N ARG A 450 7.59 17.00 -9.86
CA ARG A 450 8.23 16.70 -11.17
C ARG A 450 8.06 15.24 -11.56
N ASP A 451 8.32 14.35 -10.61
CA ASP A 451 8.33 12.91 -10.78
C ASP A 451 7.46 12.28 -9.67
N GLY A 452 6.75 11.21 -10.02
CA GLY A 452 6.11 10.34 -9.03
C GLY A 452 7.15 9.48 -8.29
N ASP A 453 6.68 8.76 -7.28
CA ASP A 453 7.41 7.64 -6.69
C ASP A 453 6.57 6.35 -6.70
N LEU A 454 7.26 5.21 -6.65
CA LEU A 454 6.60 3.92 -6.74
C LEU A 454 5.78 3.58 -5.49
N SER A 455 6.21 4.08 -4.32
CA SER A 455 5.57 3.78 -3.03
C SER A 455 4.18 4.42 -2.87
N GLN A 456 3.90 5.52 -3.58
CA GLN A 456 2.53 6.01 -3.74
C GLN A 456 1.76 5.22 -4.80
N LEU A 457 2.41 4.81 -5.89
CA LEU A 457 1.73 4.22 -7.04
C LEU A 457 1.00 2.92 -6.71
N GLY A 458 1.57 2.02 -5.89
CA GLY A 458 0.92 0.75 -5.56
C GLY A 458 -0.43 0.98 -4.84
N TRP A 459 -0.48 1.90 -3.88
CA TRP A 459 -1.73 2.30 -3.22
C TRP A 459 -2.76 2.85 -4.21
N GLN A 460 -2.38 3.81 -5.07
CA GLN A 460 -3.34 4.40 -6.01
C GLN A 460 -3.79 3.40 -7.10
N ALA A 461 -2.93 2.46 -7.51
CA ALA A 461 -3.28 1.38 -8.42
C ALA A 461 -4.29 0.40 -7.80
N MET A 462 -4.12 0.06 -6.51
CA MET A 462 -5.11 -0.72 -5.75
C MET A 462 -6.44 0.02 -5.63
N VAL A 463 -6.46 1.33 -5.39
CA VAL A 463 -7.70 2.14 -5.38
C VAL A 463 -8.44 2.02 -6.71
N LEU A 464 -7.74 2.12 -7.84
CA LEU A 464 -8.38 1.99 -9.16
C LEU A 464 -8.87 0.55 -9.42
N ASP A 465 -8.13 -0.50 -9.05
CA ASP A 465 -8.59 -1.89 -9.25
C ASP A 465 -9.79 -2.23 -8.34
N ALA A 466 -9.78 -1.80 -7.07
CA ALA A 466 -10.91 -1.90 -6.16
C ALA A 466 -12.15 -1.15 -6.68
N GLY A 467 -11.96 0.08 -7.17
CA GLY A 467 -13.00 0.88 -7.80
C GLY A 467 -13.63 0.23 -9.04
N HIS A 468 -12.81 -0.44 -9.87
CA HIS A 468 -13.30 -1.21 -11.02
C HIS A 468 -14.25 -2.33 -10.59
N ARG A 469 -13.87 -3.04 -9.53
CA ARG A 469 -14.66 -4.15 -8.95
C ARG A 469 -15.98 -3.63 -8.39
N ALA A 470 -15.99 -2.43 -7.80
CA ALA A 470 -17.18 -1.67 -7.42
C ALA A 470 -17.99 -1.08 -8.60
N LYS A 471 -17.63 -1.41 -9.86
CA LYS A 471 -18.27 -0.93 -11.10
C LYS A 471 -18.27 0.60 -11.24
N ILE A 472 -17.30 1.26 -10.61
CA ILE A 472 -17.08 2.69 -10.78
C ILE A 472 -16.31 2.91 -12.10
N PRO A 473 -16.75 3.82 -12.99
CA PRO A 473 -16.02 4.14 -14.21
C PRO A 473 -14.59 4.63 -13.92
N ILE A 474 -13.64 4.15 -14.70
CA ILE A 474 -12.21 4.50 -14.59
C ILE A 474 -11.79 5.31 -15.80
N ASN A 475 -10.99 6.34 -15.57
CA ASN A 475 -10.31 7.07 -16.64
C ASN A 475 -9.20 6.18 -17.24
N PRO A 476 -9.28 5.77 -18.53
CA PRO A 476 -8.24 4.94 -19.16
C PRO A 476 -6.85 5.59 -19.14
N GLN A 477 -6.78 6.93 -19.14
CA GLN A 477 -5.51 7.65 -19.04
C GLN A 477 -4.80 7.43 -17.70
N ALA A 478 -5.55 7.17 -16.63
CA ALA A 478 -4.95 6.88 -15.33
C ALA A 478 -4.24 5.52 -15.30
N VAL A 479 -4.86 4.51 -15.93
CA VAL A 479 -4.25 3.18 -16.13
C VAL A 479 -3.03 3.26 -17.06
N ASN A 480 -3.14 4.00 -18.17
CA ASN A 480 -2.00 4.25 -19.05
C ASN A 480 -0.85 4.99 -18.33
N GLY A 481 -1.18 5.85 -17.36
CA GLY A 481 -0.24 6.51 -16.46
C GLY A 481 0.50 5.52 -15.54
N ILE A 482 -0.22 4.60 -14.90
CA ILE A 482 0.38 3.53 -14.08
C ILE A 482 1.39 2.73 -14.90
N GLN A 483 1.00 2.27 -16.10
CA GLN A 483 1.89 1.51 -16.98
C GLN A 483 3.11 2.32 -17.44
N ARG A 484 2.96 3.62 -17.68
CA ARG A 484 4.07 4.53 -18.02
C ARG A 484 5.06 4.68 -16.87
N PHE A 485 4.57 4.94 -15.66
CA PHE A 485 5.42 5.10 -14.49
C PHE A 485 6.16 3.81 -14.16
N LEU A 486 5.46 2.67 -14.15
CA LEU A 486 6.07 1.35 -13.94
C LEU A 486 7.21 1.10 -14.92
N ARG A 487 7.06 1.44 -16.21
CA ARG A 487 8.16 1.36 -17.18
C ARG A 487 9.34 2.29 -16.85
N SER A 488 9.10 3.47 -16.30
CA SER A 488 10.15 4.44 -15.99
C SER A 488 11.00 4.11 -14.75
N VAL A 489 10.54 3.20 -13.89
CA VAL A 489 11.29 2.72 -12.71
C VAL A 489 11.84 1.30 -12.85
N ARG A 490 11.67 0.65 -14.00
CA ARG A 490 12.22 -0.69 -14.27
C ARG A 490 13.74 -0.66 -14.42
N ALA A 491 14.39 -1.70 -13.90
CA ALA A 491 15.84 -1.88 -13.88
C ALA A 491 16.22 -3.37 -14.03
N GLY A 492 17.51 -3.67 -14.10
CA GLY A 492 18.01 -5.02 -14.40
C GLY A 492 17.63 -5.45 -15.82
N ARG A 493 17.25 -6.72 -16.00
CA ARG A 493 16.57 -7.21 -17.21
C ARG A 493 15.09 -6.82 -17.26
N GLY A 494 14.66 -5.95 -16.34
CA GLY A 494 13.33 -5.37 -16.28
C GLY A 494 12.41 -5.98 -15.23
N GLY A 495 12.89 -6.93 -14.42
CA GLY A 495 12.20 -7.47 -13.25
C GLY A 495 12.40 -6.62 -11.98
N LEU A 496 13.53 -5.92 -11.86
CA LEU A 496 13.81 -5.03 -10.72
C LEU A 496 13.13 -3.67 -10.86
N ALA A 497 12.89 -2.99 -9.73
CA ALA A 497 12.38 -1.61 -9.73
C ALA A 497 12.99 -0.71 -8.64
N SER A 498 13.08 0.58 -8.96
CA SER A 498 13.58 1.66 -8.10
C SER A 498 12.44 2.53 -7.53
N TYR A 499 12.74 3.35 -6.52
CA TYR A 499 11.76 4.26 -5.90
C TYR A 499 11.34 5.38 -6.86
N ARG A 500 12.31 5.99 -7.58
CA ARG A 500 12.11 6.92 -8.70
C ARG A 500 13.01 6.56 -9.89
N PRO A 501 12.74 7.09 -11.11
CA PRO A 501 13.56 6.80 -12.29
C PRO A 501 15.04 7.15 -12.10
N ARG A 502 15.93 6.21 -12.48
CA ARG A 502 17.41 6.30 -12.36
C ARG A 502 17.97 6.21 -10.93
N GLU A 503 17.17 5.79 -9.95
CA GLU A 503 17.67 5.42 -8.62
C GLU A 503 18.04 3.92 -8.56
N VAL A 504 18.75 3.52 -7.49
CA VAL A 504 19.10 2.12 -7.25
C VAL A 504 17.82 1.30 -6.97
N PRO A 505 17.69 0.09 -7.54
CA PRO A 505 16.56 -0.80 -7.23
C PRO A 505 16.58 -1.28 -5.77
N THR A 506 15.41 -1.47 -5.18
CA THR A 506 15.29 -2.03 -3.82
C THR A 506 14.28 -3.17 -3.80
N ARG A 507 14.39 -4.08 -2.81
CA ARG A 507 13.48 -5.25 -2.70
C ARG A 507 12.03 -4.81 -2.50
N THR A 508 11.79 -3.82 -1.63
CA THR A 508 10.49 -3.16 -1.42
C THR A 508 9.86 -2.67 -2.73
N MET A 509 10.63 -1.93 -3.53
CA MET A 509 10.16 -1.34 -4.79
C MET A 509 9.98 -2.40 -5.88
N THR A 510 10.86 -3.40 -5.93
CA THR A 510 10.74 -4.55 -6.83
C THR A 510 9.47 -5.37 -6.53
N ALA A 511 9.16 -5.60 -5.24
CA ALA A 511 7.94 -6.26 -4.81
C ALA A 511 6.68 -5.47 -5.21
N GLU A 512 6.65 -4.16 -4.93
CA GLU A 512 5.51 -3.30 -5.26
C GLU A 512 5.29 -3.17 -6.77
N ALA A 513 6.37 -3.08 -7.57
CA ALA A 513 6.27 -3.11 -9.03
C ALA A 513 5.70 -4.43 -9.53
N LEU A 514 6.20 -5.58 -9.06
CA LEU A 514 5.72 -6.89 -9.49
C LEU A 514 4.26 -7.10 -9.07
N ALA A 515 3.92 -6.83 -7.80
CA ALA A 515 2.55 -6.89 -7.30
C ALA A 515 1.62 -6.01 -8.13
N THR A 516 2.01 -4.76 -8.42
CA THR A 516 1.16 -3.83 -9.19
C THR A 516 1.01 -4.26 -10.65
N ARG A 517 2.07 -4.75 -11.31
CA ARG A 517 2.01 -5.27 -12.69
C ARG A 517 1.06 -6.46 -12.78
N LEU A 518 1.12 -7.40 -11.83
CA LEU A 518 0.21 -8.54 -11.75
C LEU A 518 -1.23 -8.10 -11.42
N LEU A 519 -1.39 -7.18 -10.47
CA LEU A 519 -2.68 -6.58 -10.06
C LEU A 519 -3.42 -5.94 -11.23
N ILE A 520 -2.75 -5.08 -12.02
CA ILE A 520 -3.39 -4.44 -13.17
C ILE A 520 -3.62 -5.41 -14.33
N GLY A 521 -3.04 -6.61 -14.30
CA GLY A 521 -3.21 -7.65 -15.33
C GLY A 521 -2.18 -7.62 -16.45
N GLU A 522 -0.99 -7.05 -16.22
CA GLU A 522 0.12 -7.10 -17.18
C GLU A 522 0.67 -8.52 -17.33
N THR A 523 0.93 -8.97 -18.56
CA THR A 523 1.66 -10.23 -18.79
C THR A 523 3.15 -9.98 -18.60
N VAL A 524 3.65 -10.30 -17.41
CA VAL A 524 5.07 -10.16 -17.05
C VAL A 524 5.86 -11.34 -17.61
N PRO A 525 6.97 -11.13 -18.35
CA PRO A 525 7.83 -12.20 -18.84
C PRO A 525 8.46 -13.05 -17.72
N LYS A 526 8.58 -14.37 -17.95
CA LYS A 526 9.17 -15.31 -16.98
C LYS A 526 10.59 -14.92 -16.54
N SER A 527 11.40 -14.35 -17.42
CA SER A 527 12.77 -13.89 -17.13
C SER A 527 12.83 -12.68 -16.19
N GLU A 528 11.77 -11.86 -16.18
CA GLU A 528 11.62 -10.72 -15.26
C GLU A 528 11.07 -11.18 -13.91
N ILE A 529 10.12 -12.11 -13.91
CA ILE A 529 9.60 -12.77 -12.70
C ILE A 529 10.77 -13.44 -11.95
N ALA A 530 11.52 -14.30 -12.63
CA ALA A 530 12.70 -14.99 -12.06
C ALA A 530 13.88 -14.05 -11.76
N GLU A 531 13.87 -12.79 -12.22
CA GLU A 531 14.82 -11.77 -11.77
C GLU A 531 14.37 -11.16 -10.44
N ALA A 532 13.09 -10.76 -10.35
CA ALA A 532 12.48 -10.23 -9.15
C ALA A 532 12.56 -11.23 -7.99
N GLU A 533 12.09 -12.47 -8.17
CA GLU A 533 12.08 -13.52 -7.15
C GLU A 533 13.44 -13.72 -6.49
N ARG A 534 14.51 -13.89 -7.28
CA ARG A 534 15.88 -14.05 -6.76
C ARG A 534 16.31 -12.87 -5.89
N PHE A 535 15.90 -11.65 -6.25
CA PHE A 535 16.23 -10.45 -5.47
C PHE A 535 15.38 -10.33 -4.20
N LEU A 536 14.12 -10.77 -4.25
CA LEU A 536 13.22 -10.83 -3.09
C LEU A 536 13.68 -11.88 -2.06
N MET A 537 14.06 -13.08 -2.52
CA MET A 537 14.46 -14.20 -1.65
C MET A 537 15.76 -13.92 -0.85
N GLN A 538 16.58 -12.94 -1.26
CA GLN A 538 17.75 -12.51 -0.49
C GLN A 538 17.39 -11.92 0.89
N GLN A 539 16.15 -11.51 1.10
CA GLN A 539 15.68 -11.02 2.40
C GLN A 539 14.27 -11.56 2.69
N LEU A 540 14.22 -12.81 3.15
CA LEU A 540 13.01 -13.44 3.64
C LEU A 540 12.51 -12.77 4.95
N PRO A 541 11.21 -12.90 5.28
CA PRO A 541 10.69 -12.48 6.58
C PRO A 541 11.48 -13.09 7.75
N GLY A 542 11.85 -12.25 8.71
CA GLY A 542 12.74 -12.61 9.83
C GLY A 542 14.23 -12.37 9.58
N ILE A 543 14.66 -11.98 8.37
CA ILE A 543 16.05 -11.56 8.09
C ILE A 543 16.19 -10.04 8.22
N GLY A 544 17.04 -9.61 9.16
CA GLY A 544 17.27 -8.20 9.48
C GLY A 544 16.10 -7.56 10.24
N THR A 545 15.96 -6.23 10.15
CA THR A 545 14.81 -5.53 10.75
C THR A 545 13.54 -5.79 9.96
N ASP A 546 12.48 -6.24 10.64
CA ASP A 546 11.18 -6.53 10.03
C ASP A 546 10.64 -5.34 9.22
N ASN A 547 10.16 -5.61 8.00
CA ASN A 547 9.65 -4.60 7.08
C ASN A 547 8.30 -5.03 6.52
N TYR A 548 7.24 -4.81 7.30
CA TYR A 548 5.87 -5.20 6.96
C TYR A 548 5.35 -4.58 5.66
N TYR A 549 5.85 -3.41 5.25
CA TYR A 549 5.51 -2.79 3.97
C TYR A 549 6.09 -3.56 2.78
N TYR A 550 7.36 -3.95 2.88
CA TYR A 550 7.99 -4.87 1.92
C TYR A 550 7.27 -6.22 1.91
N TRP A 551 6.99 -6.78 3.10
CA TRP A 551 6.38 -8.09 3.20
C TRP A 551 4.99 -8.14 2.58
N TYR A 552 4.15 -7.12 2.79
CA TYR A 552 2.84 -7.03 2.18
C TYR A 552 2.91 -7.14 0.65
N TYR A 553 3.72 -6.32 -0.02
CA TYR A 553 3.82 -6.39 -1.47
C TYR A 553 4.52 -7.65 -2.00
N ALA A 554 5.53 -8.17 -1.30
CA ALA A 554 6.17 -9.43 -1.69
C ALA A 554 5.18 -10.60 -1.58
N THR A 555 4.39 -10.64 -0.51
CA THR A 555 3.32 -11.63 -0.31
C THR A 555 2.25 -11.50 -1.41
N LEU A 556 1.78 -10.28 -1.71
CA LEU A 556 0.83 -10.05 -2.81
C LEU A 556 1.36 -10.49 -4.19
N ALA A 557 2.64 -10.21 -4.48
CA ALA A 557 3.26 -10.57 -5.75
C ALA A 557 3.39 -12.09 -5.89
N LEU A 558 4.04 -12.75 -4.92
CA LEU A 558 4.37 -14.16 -4.98
C LEU A 558 3.12 -15.05 -4.84
N HIS A 559 2.12 -14.64 -4.06
CA HIS A 559 0.83 -15.32 -3.99
C HIS A 559 0.09 -15.36 -5.34
N GLN A 560 0.32 -14.41 -6.25
CA GLN A 560 -0.27 -14.45 -7.59
C GLN A 560 0.48 -15.38 -8.56
N LEU A 561 1.65 -15.90 -8.16
CA LEU A 561 2.51 -16.76 -8.97
C LEU A 561 2.43 -18.25 -8.55
N GLN A 562 2.27 -18.55 -7.26
CA GLN A 562 2.04 -19.90 -6.71
C GLN A 562 3.14 -20.94 -7.01
N ASP A 563 4.39 -20.49 -7.12
CA ASP A 563 5.55 -21.32 -7.42
C ASP A 563 6.42 -21.61 -6.17
N GLU A 564 7.69 -21.95 -6.39
CA GLU A 564 8.65 -22.24 -5.32
C GLU A 564 9.01 -20.99 -4.50
N ALA A 565 9.10 -19.82 -5.13
CA ALA A 565 9.38 -18.58 -4.41
C ALA A 565 8.22 -18.22 -3.47
N TRP A 566 6.97 -18.50 -3.88
CA TRP A 566 5.82 -18.41 -2.99
C TRP A 566 5.92 -19.35 -1.78
N ARG A 567 6.26 -20.63 -1.98
CA ARG A 567 6.38 -21.61 -0.88
C ARG A 567 7.42 -21.19 0.16
N GLN A 568 8.61 -20.80 -0.29
CA GLN A 568 9.69 -20.37 0.60
C GLN A 568 9.35 -19.08 1.34
N TRP A 569 8.82 -18.09 0.62
CA TRP A 569 8.37 -16.83 1.20
C TRP A 569 7.29 -17.03 2.27
N ASN A 570 6.23 -17.79 1.93
CA ASN A 570 5.09 -18.03 2.81
C ASN A 570 5.51 -18.78 4.08
N GLY A 571 6.36 -19.81 3.95
CA GLY A 571 6.88 -20.54 5.12
C GLY A 571 7.72 -19.65 6.06
N ALA A 572 8.52 -18.73 5.52
CA ALA A 572 9.26 -17.77 6.33
C ALA A 572 8.33 -16.71 6.98
N LEU A 573 7.35 -16.21 6.23
CA LEU A 573 6.34 -15.26 6.68
C LEU A 573 5.54 -15.80 7.88
N GLN A 574 5.00 -17.01 7.75
CA GLN A 574 4.23 -17.66 8.83
C GLN A 574 5.09 -17.89 10.07
N ARG A 575 6.29 -18.49 9.91
CA ARG A 575 7.22 -18.68 11.04
C ARG A 575 7.50 -17.37 11.78
N ARG A 576 7.73 -16.27 11.04
CA ARG A 576 8.01 -14.96 11.66
C ARG A 576 6.79 -14.35 12.32
N LEU A 577 5.64 -14.32 11.65
CA LEU A 577 4.44 -13.67 12.19
C LEU A 577 3.86 -14.43 13.39
N LEU A 578 3.73 -15.76 13.31
CA LEU A 578 3.17 -16.58 14.39
C LEU A 578 4.06 -16.56 15.65
N SER A 579 5.39 -16.56 15.50
CA SER A 579 6.32 -16.51 16.65
C SER A 579 6.48 -15.12 17.30
N THR A 580 5.94 -14.05 16.69
CA THR A 580 6.11 -12.66 17.17
C THR A 580 4.80 -11.93 17.47
N GLN A 581 3.65 -12.58 17.30
CA GLN A 581 2.38 -12.03 17.75
C GLN A 581 2.34 -12.00 19.29
N GLN A 582 1.90 -10.89 19.86
CA GLN A 582 1.72 -10.73 21.30
C GLN A 582 0.39 -11.37 21.74
N PRO A 583 0.22 -11.75 23.04
CA PRO A 583 -0.99 -12.43 23.52
C PRO A 583 -2.31 -11.65 23.31
N ASP A 584 -2.27 -10.32 23.22
CA ASP A 584 -3.44 -9.49 22.90
C ASP A 584 -3.81 -9.48 21.41
N GLY A 585 -2.93 -10.03 20.55
CA GLY A 585 -3.10 -10.16 19.11
C GLY A 585 -2.31 -9.16 18.26
N ARG A 586 -1.56 -8.23 18.87
CA ARG A 586 -0.79 -7.21 18.13
C ARG A 586 0.61 -7.65 17.75
N TRP A 587 1.23 -6.96 16.80
CA TRP A 587 2.66 -7.04 16.53
C TRP A 587 3.37 -5.75 16.94
N SER A 588 4.61 -5.90 17.44
CA SER A 588 5.42 -4.78 17.93
C SER A 588 5.69 -3.74 16.85
N SER A 589 5.59 -2.46 17.19
CA SER A 589 5.96 -1.37 16.28
C SER A 589 7.48 -1.23 16.05
N ASN A 590 8.33 -2.10 16.63
CA ASN A 590 9.79 -2.10 16.44
C ASN A 590 10.21 -2.70 15.09
N THR A 591 9.78 -2.04 14.01
CA THR A 591 9.96 -2.44 12.61
C THR A 591 10.45 -1.22 11.81
N VAL A 592 10.89 -1.43 10.55
CA VAL A 592 11.43 -0.35 9.69
C VAL A 592 10.48 0.86 9.60
N TRP A 593 9.17 0.63 9.49
CA TRP A 593 8.17 1.69 9.34
C TRP A 593 7.23 1.86 10.54
N GLY A 594 7.26 0.93 11.50
CA GLY A 594 6.34 0.90 12.65
C GLY A 594 6.41 2.13 13.55
N GLY A 595 7.53 2.86 13.59
CA GLY A 595 7.62 4.14 14.30
C GLY A 595 6.64 5.20 13.78
N TYR A 596 6.41 5.26 12.46
CA TYR A 596 5.47 6.23 11.89
C TYR A 596 4.01 5.82 12.08
N GLY A 597 3.67 4.52 12.01
CA GLY A 597 2.29 4.03 12.00
C GLY A 597 1.79 3.39 13.30
N GLY A 598 2.68 3.09 14.25
CA GLY A 598 2.34 2.44 15.52
C GLY A 598 2.05 0.93 15.40
N GLU A 599 1.52 0.36 16.48
CA GLU A 599 1.15 -1.06 16.52
C GLU A 599 -0.12 -1.34 15.72
N ILE A 600 -1.04 -0.39 15.55
CA ILE A 600 -2.22 -0.56 14.69
C ILE A 600 -1.81 -0.72 13.22
N TYR A 601 -0.86 0.09 12.74
CA TYR A 601 -0.25 -0.10 11.40
C TYR A 601 0.37 -1.49 11.28
N THR A 602 1.24 -1.85 12.22
CA THR A 602 2.01 -3.09 12.12
C THR A 602 1.10 -4.32 12.17
N THR A 603 0.12 -4.31 13.07
CA THR A 603 -0.89 -5.37 13.24
C THR A 603 -1.82 -5.49 12.04
N SER A 604 -2.27 -4.36 11.47
CA SER A 604 -3.08 -4.39 10.26
C SER A 604 -2.29 -4.93 9.06
N MET A 605 -1.02 -4.54 8.91
CA MET A 605 -0.16 -5.05 7.84
C MET A 605 0.16 -6.54 8.03
N ALA A 606 0.32 -7.02 9.26
CA ALA A 606 0.48 -8.44 9.60
C ALA A 606 -0.76 -9.25 9.18
N ALA A 607 -1.94 -8.79 9.59
CA ALA A 607 -3.22 -9.40 9.22
C ALA A 607 -3.40 -9.42 7.70
N LEU A 608 -3.16 -8.31 7.00
CA LEU A 608 -3.24 -8.22 5.54
C LEU A 608 -2.29 -9.18 4.80
N CYS A 609 -1.12 -9.48 5.37
CA CYS A 609 -0.22 -10.52 4.85
C CYS A 609 -0.87 -11.92 4.99
N LEU A 610 -1.35 -12.27 6.18
CA LEU A 610 -2.00 -13.56 6.46
C LEU A 610 -3.39 -13.70 5.81
N GLU A 611 -4.05 -12.61 5.45
CA GLU A 611 -5.31 -12.64 4.70
C GLU A 611 -5.12 -12.97 3.21
N THR A 612 -3.90 -12.86 2.68
CA THR A 612 -3.64 -12.86 1.23
C THR A 612 -4.17 -14.13 0.53
N TYR A 613 -4.13 -15.28 1.20
CA TYR A 613 -4.64 -16.59 0.76
C TYR A 613 -6.06 -16.55 0.19
N TYR A 614 -6.93 -15.71 0.77
CA TYR A 614 -8.35 -15.59 0.40
C TYR A 614 -8.76 -14.16 0.00
N ARG A 615 -8.00 -13.14 0.42
CA ARG A 615 -8.28 -11.73 0.15
C ARG A 615 -8.14 -11.37 -1.33
N HIS A 616 -7.28 -12.10 -2.06
CA HIS A 616 -6.92 -11.86 -3.45
C HIS A 616 -6.91 -13.15 -4.28
N ALA A 617 -8.04 -13.47 -4.92
CA ALA A 617 -8.14 -14.60 -5.84
C ALA A 617 -6.98 -14.64 -6.86
N ILE A 618 -6.44 -15.84 -7.11
CA ILE A 618 -5.34 -16.07 -8.05
C ILE A 618 -5.78 -15.73 -9.49
N ARG A 619 -4.85 -15.24 -10.29
CA ARG A 619 -5.01 -14.62 -11.62
C ARG A 619 -5.58 -15.51 -12.74
N HIS A 620 -6.22 -16.65 -12.48
CA HIS A 620 -6.73 -17.57 -13.51
C HIS A 620 -7.96 -17.01 -14.26
N ASN A 621 -7.72 -16.12 -15.24
CA ASN A 621 -8.68 -15.56 -16.21
C ASN A 621 -9.78 -14.61 -15.68
N LYS A 622 -9.46 -13.68 -14.78
CA LYS A 622 -10.34 -12.54 -14.47
C LYS A 622 -9.80 -11.22 -15.02
N ALA A 623 -10.69 -10.44 -15.64
CA ALA A 623 -10.36 -9.12 -16.18
C ALA A 623 -9.98 -8.16 -15.03
N ARG A 624 -8.74 -7.67 -15.07
CA ARG A 624 -8.21 -6.59 -14.23
C ARG A 624 -8.30 -5.26 -14.98
N ILE A 625 -7.93 -4.15 -14.33
CA ILE A 625 -8.03 -2.79 -14.91
C ILE A 625 -7.16 -2.52 -16.15
N ALA A 626 -6.29 -3.45 -16.58
CA ALA A 626 -5.61 -3.33 -17.87
C ALA A 626 -6.62 -3.03 -18.97
N THR A 627 -6.45 -1.86 -19.58
CA THR A 627 -6.90 -1.61 -20.93
C THR A 627 -6.31 -2.71 -21.80
N ARG A 628 -7.16 -3.63 -22.29
CA ARG A 628 -6.83 -4.44 -23.47
C ARG A 628 -6.30 -3.43 -24.49
N ARG A 629 -5.07 -3.62 -24.99
CA ARG A 629 -4.70 -2.92 -26.23
C ARG A 629 -5.83 -3.28 -27.20
N ALA A 630 -6.60 -2.27 -27.63
CA ALA A 630 -7.39 -2.44 -28.83
C ALA A 630 -6.37 -2.92 -29.87
N THR A 631 -6.56 -4.13 -30.37
CA THR A 631 -5.73 -4.68 -31.42
C THR A 631 -5.69 -3.61 -32.49
N GLN A 632 -4.51 -3.09 -32.82
CA GLN A 632 -4.39 -2.22 -33.97
C GLN A 632 -4.75 -3.09 -35.16
N ASN A 633 -6.00 -2.97 -35.63
CA ASN A 633 -6.42 -3.47 -36.92
C ASN A 633 -5.71 -2.61 -37.97
N PHE A 634 -4.42 -2.89 -38.17
CA PHE A 634 -3.78 -2.71 -39.45
C PHE A 634 -4.37 -3.75 -40.41
N GLN A 635 -5.59 -3.47 -40.86
CA GLN A 635 -6.14 -4.08 -42.06
C GLN A 635 -5.85 -3.13 -43.22
N ARG A 636 -4.85 -3.54 -44.02
CA ARG A 636 -4.49 -3.11 -45.38
C ARG A 636 -4.62 -1.63 -45.70
#